data_AF-A0A150TBH4-F1
#
_entry.id   AF-A0A150TBH4-F1
#
_cell.length_a   1.000
_cell.length_b   1.000
_cell.length_c   1.000
_cell.angle_alpha   90.00
_cell.angle_beta   90.00
_cell.angle_gamma   90.00
#
_symmetry.space_group_name_H-M   'P 1'
#
loop_
_entity.id
_entity.type
_entity.pdbx_description
1 polymer ?
#
loop_
_entity_poly.entity_id
_entity_poly.type
_entity_poly.pdbx_seq_one_letter_code
_entity_poly.pdbx_strand_id
1 'polypeptide(L)'
;VARYTGFAKPESVLYDADNDRYLVSNVNGNPGDRDNNGFISVLSPDGQVTSLKWIEGGKNKVRLDAPTGSAIAKGVLYVADLTTLRMFDLTTGAPKGEIAIPGTTLLNDVAAAPDGKVYVSDSGFTIGATGNLEATSSDAMYVIEKGKARALAKTTALRMPNGLAWSDKGLVVCSSGAPEVFVLDEKGAKRDVTTTAPGGRLDGLISLGDALLVTSHDASAVLRGKLGGTFEVAIPEQETPADIGYDTKRGRVLVPHVMVDTVDVYELR
;
A
#
# COMPACT_ATOMS: atom_id res chain seq x y z
N VAL A 1 14.11 12.67 9.58
CA VAL A 1 15.22 11.75 9.92
C VAL A 1 16.10 11.52 8.71
N ALA A 2 15.53 11.07 7.60
CA ALA A 2 16.21 10.93 6.33
C ALA A 2 15.23 11.26 5.20
N ARG A 3 15.79 11.62 4.03
CA ARG A 3 15.06 11.72 2.77
C ARG A 3 15.86 10.99 1.72
N TYR A 4 15.20 10.07 1.01
CA TYR A 4 15.75 9.37 -0.12
C TYR A 4 15.18 9.96 -1.40
N THR A 5 15.98 10.00 -2.46
CA THR A 5 15.62 10.60 -3.75
C THR A 5 16.04 9.68 -4.91
N GLY A 6 15.59 10.02 -6.13
CA GLY A 6 15.93 9.28 -7.35
C GLY A 6 14.92 8.19 -7.70
N PHE A 7 13.75 8.20 -7.06
CA PHE A 7 12.63 7.32 -7.37
C PHE A 7 11.87 7.79 -8.62
N ALA A 8 10.89 7.01 -9.04
CA ALA A 8 9.98 7.36 -10.12
C ALA A 8 8.55 7.02 -9.71
N LYS A 9 7.85 8.01 -9.16
CA LYS A 9 6.53 7.89 -8.55
C LYS A 9 6.48 6.74 -7.53
N PRO A 10 7.24 6.86 -6.41
CA PRO A 10 7.21 5.86 -5.36
C PRO A 10 5.81 5.83 -4.73
N GLU A 11 5.18 4.67 -4.66
CA GLU A 11 3.79 4.55 -4.20
C GLU A 11 3.70 3.87 -2.84
N SER A 12 4.48 2.81 -2.61
CA SER A 12 4.54 2.11 -1.34
C SER A 12 5.96 1.94 -0.81
N VAL A 13 6.08 1.88 0.52
CA VAL A 13 7.32 1.60 1.24
C VAL A 13 7.07 0.58 2.34
N LEU A 14 7.69 -0.59 2.21
CA LEU A 14 7.57 -1.71 3.13
C LEU A 14 8.88 -1.92 3.90
N TYR A 15 8.80 -2.09 5.22
CA TYR A 15 9.95 -2.53 6.02
C TYR A 15 10.07 -4.05 6.05
N ASP A 16 11.16 -4.56 5.48
CA ASP A 16 11.57 -5.96 5.59
C ASP A 16 12.44 -6.11 6.85
N ALA A 17 11.78 -6.42 7.97
CA ALA A 17 12.42 -6.48 9.28
C ALA A 17 13.50 -7.56 9.39
N ASP A 18 13.30 -8.70 8.72
CA ASP A 18 14.23 -9.84 8.77
C ASP A 18 15.56 -9.53 8.08
N ASN A 19 15.53 -8.69 7.04
CA ASN A 19 16.71 -8.28 6.27
C ASN A 19 17.15 -6.82 6.55
N ASP A 20 16.48 -6.15 7.49
CA ASP A 20 16.70 -4.76 7.91
C ASP A 20 16.87 -3.77 6.73
N ARG A 21 15.90 -3.78 5.82
CA ARG A 21 15.88 -2.93 4.61
C ARG A 21 14.48 -2.40 4.31
N TYR A 22 14.38 -1.33 3.53
CA TYR A 22 13.11 -0.86 2.99
C TYR A 22 12.98 -1.27 1.53
N LEU A 23 11.77 -1.66 1.13
CA LEU A 23 11.40 -1.99 -0.23
C LEU A 23 10.41 -0.93 -0.72
N VAL A 24 10.69 -0.30 -1.87
CA VAL A 24 9.85 0.77 -2.40
C VAL A 24 9.34 0.39 -3.78
N SER A 25 8.03 0.39 -3.96
CA SER A 25 7.42 0.24 -5.29
C SER A 25 7.47 1.57 -6.03
N ASN A 26 7.79 1.51 -7.32
CA ASN A 26 7.88 2.67 -8.20
C ASN A 26 7.01 2.41 -9.42
N VAL A 27 5.97 3.24 -9.57
CA VAL A 27 5.04 3.18 -10.70
C VAL A 27 5.73 3.48 -12.02
N ASN A 28 6.68 4.43 -12.02
CA ASN A 28 7.48 4.80 -13.20
C ASN A 28 6.68 5.19 -14.46
N GLY A 29 5.79 6.18 -14.36
CA GLY A 29 5.02 6.64 -15.52
C GLY A 29 3.59 6.97 -15.16
N ASN A 30 2.62 6.56 -15.98
CA ASN A 30 1.22 6.69 -15.62
C ASN A 30 0.75 5.44 -14.87
N PRO A 31 0.00 5.58 -13.77
CA PRO A 31 -0.44 4.45 -12.93
C PRO A 31 -1.41 3.46 -13.59
N GLY A 32 -1.82 3.67 -14.84
CA GLY A 32 -2.69 2.77 -15.60
C GLY A 32 -2.01 2.08 -16.79
N ASP A 33 -0.77 2.43 -17.10
CA ASP A 33 -0.07 1.95 -18.29
C ASP A 33 0.46 0.52 -18.08
N ARG A 34 0.40 -0.30 -19.14
CA ARG A 34 0.93 -1.68 -19.18
C ARG A 34 2.20 -1.73 -20.01
N ASP A 35 3.19 -0.98 -19.59
CA ASP A 35 4.44 -0.77 -20.32
C ASP A 35 5.63 -1.59 -19.79
N ASN A 36 5.39 -2.37 -18.72
CA ASN A 36 6.36 -3.24 -18.08
C ASN A 36 7.65 -2.52 -17.65
N ASN A 37 7.52 -1.28 -17.17
CA ASN A 37 8.67 -0.44 -16.79
C ASN A 37 8.80 -0.22 -15.27
N GLY A 38 7.81 -0.65 -14.47
CA GLY A 38 7.77 -0.50 -13.03
C GLY A 38 8.89 -1.27 -12.32
N PHE A 39 9.23 -0.86 -11.10
CA PHE A 39 10.33 -1.49 -10.36
C PHE A 39 10.19 -1.41 -8.83
N ILE A 40 10.92 -2.29 -8.13
CA ILE A 40 11.11 -2.25 -6.68
C ILE A 40 12.54 -1.80 -6.37
N SER A 41 12.68 -0.78 -5.53
CA SER A 41 13.96 -0.29 -4.98
C SER A 41 14.24 -0.91 -3.60
N VAL A 42 15.52 -0.97 -3.24
CA VAL A 42 15.99 -1.38 -1.90
C VAL A 42 16.78 -0.26 -1.27
N LEU A 43 16.37 0.12 -0.05
CA LEU A 43 17.00 1.16 0.74
C LEU A 43 17.51 0.57 2.05
N SER A 44 18.63 1.09 2.53
CA SER A 44 19.13 0.78 3.87
C SER A 44 18.58 1.79 4.87
N PRO A 45 18.26 1.40 6.12
CA PRO A 45 17.75 2.31 7.15
C PRO A 45 18.71 3.43 7.58
N ASP A 46 19.96 3.40 7.13
CA ASP A 46 21.00 4.40 7.37
C ASP A 46 21.05 5.51 6.31
N GLY A 47 20.13 5.54 5.34
CA GLY A 47 19.97 6.65 4.42
C GLY A 47 20.52 6.42 3.00
N GLN A 48 20.80 5.17 2.60
CA GLN A 48 21.30 4.87 1.25
C GLN A 48 20.27 4.12 0.39
N VAL A 49 20.25 4.45 -0.91
CA VAL A 49 19.59 3.62 -1.93
C VAL A 49 20.59 2.55 -2.36
N THR A 50 20.47 1.35 -1.79
CA THR A 50 21.39 0.23 -2.04
C THR A 50 21.19 -0.44 -3.39
N SER A 51 19.96 -0.41 -3.91
CA SER A 51 19.65 -0.84 -5.28
C SER A 51 18.42 -0.11 -5.76
N LEU A 52 18.57 0.76 -6.77
CA LEU A 52 17.44 1.53 -7.27
C LEU A 52 16.42 0.65 -7.98
N LYS A 53 16.87 -0.33 -8.77
CA LYS A 53 16.02 -1.24 -9.54
C LYS A 53 16.39 -2.69 -9.26
N TRP A 54 16.02 -3.17 -8.08
CA TRP A 54 16.31 -4.54 -7.66
C TRP A 54 15.43 -5.56 -8.39
N ILE A 55 14.13 -5.29 -8.45
CA ILE A 55 13.16 -6.01 -9.31
C ILE A 55 12.72 -5.02 -10.38
N GLU A 56 13.02 -5.30 -11.65
CA GLU A 56 12.78 -4.35 -12.75
C GLU A 56 11.94 -5.00 -13.85
N GLY A 57 10.82 -4.38 -14.21
CA GLY A 57 10.00 -4.74 -15.36
C GLY A 57 10.83 -4.87 -16.63
N GLY A 58 10.56 -5.91 -17.41
CA GLY A 58 11.26 -6.16 -18.68
C GLY A 58 12.68 -6.72 -18.53
N LYS A 59 13.17 -6.95 -17.31
CA LYS A 59 14.45 -7.62 -17.03
C LYS A 59 14.23 -8.95 -16.33
N ASN A 60 15.13 -9.91 -16.53
CA ASN A 60 15.16 -11.16 -15.74
C ASN A 60 13.81 -11.92 -15.65
N LYS A 61 12.99 -11.85 -16.72
CA LYS A 61 11.63 -12.43 -16.79
C LYS A 61 10.61 -11.81 -15.83
N VAL A 62 10.94 -10.68 -15.21
CA VAL A 62 10.01 -9.88 -14.40
C VAL A 62 9.01 -9.22 -15.33
N ARG A 63 7.74 -9.34 -14.95
CA ARG A 63 6.67 -8.50 -15.46
C ARG A 63 6.16 -7.62 -14.32
N LEU A 64 6.28 -6.31 -14.49
CA LEU A 64 5.89 -5.32 -13.49
C LEU A 64 5.56 -4.02 -14.23
N ASP A 65 4.29 -3.65 -14.25
CA ASP A 65 3.77 -2.56 -15.07
C ASP A 65 3.78 -1.26 -14.24
N ALA A 66 2.94 -1.17 -13.21
CA ALA A 66 2.78 0.00 -12.34
C ALA A 66 2.55 -0.46 -10.89
N PRO A 67 3.60 -0.90 -10.17
CA PRO A 67 3.46 -1.49 -8.85
C PRO A 67 3.05 -0.46 -7.80
N THR A 68 2.10 -0.83 -6.96
CA THR A 68 1.55 -0.05 -5.84
C THR A 68 1.92 -0.71 -4.51
N GLY A 69 0.96 -1.02 -3.64
CA GLY A 69 1.19 -1.62 -2.33
C GLY A 69 1.77 -3.02 -2.36
N SER A 70 2.41 -3.40 -1.25
CA SER A 70 3.11 -4.67 -1.13
C SER A 70 3.14 -5.23 0.28
N ALA A 71 3.21 -6.56 0.39
CA ALA A 71 3.38 -7.25 1.67
C ALA A 71 4.33 -8.43 1.55
N ILE A 72 4.95 -8.78 2.68
CA ILE A 72 5.77 -9.98 2.81
C ILE A 72 4.97 -11.05 3.53
N ALA A 73 4.88 -12.25 2.94
CA ALA A 73 4.36 -13.43 3.61
C ALA A 73 5.18 -14.66 3.23
N LYS A 74 5.68 -15.40 4.24
CA LYS A 74 6.37 -16.69 4.08
C LYS A 74 7.52 -16.64 3.04
N GLY A 75 8.35 -15.59 3.10
CA GLY A 75 9.50 -15.40 2.20
C GLY A 75 9.13 -15.01 0.76
N VAL A 76 7.89 -14.58 0.53
CA VAL A 76 7.41 -14.08 -0.76
C VAL A 76 7.01 -12.61 -0.60
N LEU A 77 7.50 -11.77 -1.52
CA LEU A 77 7.01 -10.41 -1.70
C LEU A 77 5.81 -10.45 -2.65
N TYR A 78 4.66 -10.03 -2.15
CA TYR A 78 3.43 -9.83 -2.93
C TYR A 78 3.32 -8.36 -3.30
N VAL A 79 3.09 -8.06 -4.56
CA VAL A 79 3.02 -6.69 -5.09
C VAL A 79 1.76 -6.53 -5.92
N ALA A 80 0.93 -5.56 -5.58
CA ALA A 80 -0.19 -5.17 -6.43
C ALA A 80 0.34 -4.47 -7.69
N ASP A 81 -0.14 -4.92 -8.85
CA ASP A 81 0.29 -4.43 -10.17
C ASP A 81 -0.91 -4.41 -11.10
N LEU A 82 -1.60 -3.25 -11.15
CA LEU A 82 -2.83 -3.02 -11.90
C LEU A 82 -3.93 -4.03 -11.56
N THR A 83 -4.04 -5.12 -12.32
CA THR A 83 -5.11 -6.14 -12.17
C THR A 83 -4.55 -7.51 -11.79
N THR A 84 -3.27 -7.54 -11.42
CA THR A 84 -2.51 -8.75 -11.14
C THR A 84 -1.74 -8.60 -9.84
N LEU A 85 -1.81 -9.61 -8.97
CA LEU A 85 -0.93 -9.70 -7.83
C LEU A 85 0.33 -10.46 -8.25
N ARG A 86 1.48 -9.79 -8.26
CA ARG A 86 2.79 -10.37 -8.59
C ARG A 86 3.41 -10.97 -7.34
N MET A 87 4.14 -12.07 -7.52
CA MET A 87 4.87 -12.72 -6.44
C MET A 87 6.34 -12.82 -6.80
N PHE A 88 7.20 -12.40 -5.88
CA PHE A 88 8.65 -12.48 -6.02
C PHE A 88 9.27 -13.21 -4.84
N ASP A 89 10.37 -13.90 -5.09
CA ASP A 89 11.21 -14.42 -4.03
C ASP A 89 11.84 -13.26 -3.27
N LEU A 90 11.61 -13.19 -1.96
CA LEU A 90 12.06 -12.04 -1.17
C LEU A 90 13.59 -11.92 -1.14
N THR A 91 14.32 -13.04 -1.18
CA THR A 91 15.77 -13.03 -1.12
C THR A 91 16.38 -12.63 -2.46
N THR A 92 15.90 -13.23 -3.56
CA THR A 92 16.55 -13.10 -4.87
C THR A 92 15.89 -12.08 -5.80
N GLY A 93 14.65 -11.69 -5.54
CA GLY A 93 13.83 -10.88 -6.45
C GLY A 93 13.31 -11.64 -7.67
N ALA A 94 13.55 -12.95 -7.75
CA ALA A 94 13.11 -13.76 -8.89
C ALA A 94 11.57 -13.92 -8.89
N PRO A 95 10.91 -13.90 -10.07
CA PRO A 95 9.48 -14.14 -10.16
C PRO A 95 9.08 -15.52 -9.61
N LYS A 96 8.04 -15.57 -8.78
CA LYS A 96 7.43 -16.79 -8.21
C LYS A 96 6.02 -17.06 -8.76
N GLY A 97 5.60 -16.32 -9.77
CA GLY A 97 4.30 -16.43 -10.42
C GLY A 97 3.43 -15.19 -10.21
N GLU A 98 2.19 -15.29 -10.63
CA GLU A 98 1.23 -14.18 -10.58
C GLU A 98 -0.20 -14.69 -10.42
N ILE A 99 -1.07 -13.85 -9.88
CA ILE A 99 -2.50 -14.09 -9.74
C ILE A 99 -3.24 -12.94 -10.40
N ALA A 100 -3.69 -13.14 -11.64
CA ALA A 100 -4.62 -12.23 -12.28
C ALA A 100 -5.98 -12.32 -11.57
N ILE A 101 -6.61 -11.17 -11.32
CA ILE A 101 -7.92 -11.10 -10.66
C ILE A 101 -8.92 -10.44 -11.64
N PRO A 102 -9.62 -11.23 -12.47
CA PRO A 102 -10.49 -10.67 -13.50
C PRO A 102 -11.60 -9.80 -12.92
N GLY A 103 -11.87 -8.68 -13.61
CA GLY A 103 -12.93 -7.75 -13.23
C GLY A 103 -12.55 -6.77 -12.11
N THR A 104 -11.27 -6.68 -11.76
CA THR A 104 -10.72 -5.58 -10.97
C THR A 104 -10.29 -4.42 -11.85
N THR A 105 -10.21 -3.23 -11.27
CA THR A 105 -9.75 -2.02 -11.98
C THR A 105 -8.33 -1.67 -11.57
N LEU A 106 -8.09 -1.56 -10.27
CA LEU A 106 -6.83 -1.14 -9.69
C LEU A 106 -6.64 -1.85 -8.34
N LEU A 107 -5.86 -2.92 -8.36
CA LEU A 107 -5.31 -3.48 -7.14
C LEU A 107 -4.37 -2.43 -6.54
N ASN A 108 -4.63 -2.01 -5.30
CA ASN A 108 -3.86 -0.93 -4.70
C ASN A 108 -2.96 -1.41 -3.57
N ASP A 109 -3.51 -1.73 -2.40
CA ASP A 109 -2.69 -2.11 -1.26
C ASP A 109 -2.80 -3.60 -0.91
N VAL A 110 -1.76 -4.12 -0.26
CA VAL A 110 -1.60 -5.53 0.09
C VAL A 110 -1.25 -5.64 1.57
N ALA A 111 -1.99 -6.47 2.31
CA ALA A 111 -1.69 -6.77 3.70
C ALA A 111 -1.50 -8.27 3.93
N ALA A 112 -0.54 -8.64 4.78
CA ALA A 112 -0.35 -10.02 5.24
C ALA A 112 -0.88 -10.21 6.66
N ALA A 113 -1.65 -11.28 6.87
CA ALA A 113 -2.07 -11.72 8.20
C ALA A 113 -1.03 -12.64 8.85
N PRO A 114 -1.04 -12.80 10.19
CA PRO A 114 -0.14 -13.70 10.91
C PRO A 114 -0.22 -15.17 10.51
N ASP A 115 -1.38 -15.63 10.01
CA ASP A 115 -1.55 -17.00 9.48
C ASP A 115 -0.95 -17.17 8.06
N GLY A 116 -0.46 -16.07 7.49
CA GLY A 116 0.13 -15.96 6.16
C GLY A 116 -0.90 -15.91 5.03
N LYS A 117 -2.18 -15.59 5.31
CA LYS A 117 -3.10 -15.11 4.28
C LYS A 117 -2.66 -13.73 3.81
N VAL A 118 -2.89 -13.46 2.53
CA VAL A 118 -2.62 -12.16 1.91
C VAL A 118 -3.94 -11.57 1.46
N TYR A 119 -4.13 -10.29 1.70
CA TYR A 119 -5.31 -9.51 1.32
C TYR A 119 -4.89 -8.43 0.34
N VAL A 120 -5.76 -8.10 -0.61
CA VAL A 120 -5.51 -7.05 -1.59
C VAL A 120 -6.80 -6.29 -1.88
N SER A 121 -6.73 -4.97 -1.86
CA SER A 121 -7.84 -4.09 -2.23
C SER A 121 -7.94 -3.96 -3.74
N ASP A 122 -9.16 -3.84 -4.27
CA ASP A 122 -9.43 -3.21 -5.56
C ASP A 122 -10.12 -1.87 -5.29
N SER A 123 -9.43 -0.77 -5.55
CA SER A 123 -9.89 0.56 -5.15
C SER A 123 -11.08 1.07 -5.94
N GLY A 124 -11.50 0.37 -7.00
CA GLY A 124 -12.75 0.71 -7.68
C GLY A 124 -12.71 2.06 -8.38
N PHE A 125 -11.52 2.53 -8.78
CA PHE A 125 -11.33 3.72 -9.59
C PHE A 125 -10.16 3.58 -10.56
N THR A 126 -10.14 4.41 -11.59
CA THR A 126 -8.95 4.70 -12.40
C THR A 126 -8.34 6.04 -12.01
N ILE A 127 -7.04 6.20 -12.23
CA ILE A 127 -6.32 7.45 -11.97
C ILE A 127 -6.03 8.12 -13.32
N GLY A 128 -6.59 9.31 -13.53
CA GLY A 128 -6.31 10.12 -14.72
C GLY A 128 -4.91 10.75 -14.70
N ALA A 129 -4.47 11.28 -15.83
CA ALA A 129 -3.12 11.82 -16.00
C ALA A 129 -2.77 12.96 -15.02
N THR A 130 -3.77 13.69 -14.52
CA THR A 130 -3.60 14.77 -13.52
C THR A 130 -3.92 14.33 -12.09
N GLY A 131 -4.04 13.01 -11.85
CA GLY A 131 -4.30 12.45 -10.52
C GLY A 131 -5.77 12.47 -10.07
N ASN A 132 -6.71 12.75 -10.98
CA ASN A 132 -8.15 12.65 -10.70
C ASN A 132 -8.59 11.19 -10.60
N LEU A 133 -9.46 10.89 -9.63
CA LEU A 133 -10.02 9.55 -9.45
C LEU A 133 -11.37 9.45 -10.16
N GLU A 134 -11.56 8.42 -10.98
CA GLU A 134 -12.82 8.13 -11.67
C GLU A 134 -13.37 6.79 -11.21
N ALA A 135 -14.54 6.79 -10.57
CA ALA A 135 -15.15 5.59 -10.02
C ALA A 135 -15.52 4.58 -11.11
N THR A 136 -15.15 3.32 -10.91
CA THR A 136 -15.52 2.19 -11.78
C THR A 136 -16.50 1.22 -11.12
N SER A 137 -16.80 1.42 -9.83
CA SER A 137 -17.67 0.56 -9.03
C SER A 137 -17.20 -0.90 -8.89
N SER A 138 -15.90 -1.16 -9.13
CA SER A 138 -15.32 -2.50 -8.92
C SER A 138 -14.89 -2.77 -7.47
N ASP A 139 -15.10 -1.80 -6.57
CA ASP A 139 -14.76 -1.81 -5.14
C ASP A 139 -14.82 -3.20 -4.52
N ALA A 140 -13.67 -3.74 -4.15
CA ALA A 140 -13.59 -5.07 -3.61
C ALA A 140 -12.42 -5.27 -2.65
N MET A 141 -12.56 -6.31 -1.84
CA MET A 141 -11.48 -6.88 -1.03
C MET A 141 -11.32 -8.33 -1.44
N TYR A 142 -10.09 -8.75 -1.71
CA TYR A 142 -9.75 -10.14 -2.03
C TYR A 142 -8.84 -10.72 -0.97
N VAL A 143 -8.97 -12.03 -0.75
CA VAL A 143 -8.03 -12.82 0.04
C VAL A 143 -7.40 -13.89 -0.84
N ILE A 144 -6.10 -14.08 -0.70
CA ILE A 144 -5.33 -15.09 -1.40
C ILE A 144 -5.21 -16.32 -0.51
N GLU A 145 -5.85 -17.41 -0.94
CA GLU A 145 -5.85 -18.69 -0.23
C GLU A 145 -5.44 -19.79 -1.21
N LYS A 146 -4.42 -20.58 -0.85
CA LYS A 146 -3.91 -21.70 -1.68
C LYS A 146 -3.56 -21.26 -3.12
N GLY A 147 -2.95 -20.08 -3.25
CA GLY A 147 -2.50 -19.52 -4.54
C GLY A 147 -3.63 -19.01 -5.44
N LYS A 148 -4.85 -18.81 -4.92
CA LYS A 148 -5.99 -18.28 -5.67
C LYS A 148 -6.61 -17.10 -4.94
N ALA A 149 -7.05 -16.11 -5.69
CA ALA A 149 -7.85 -15.01 -5.17
C ALA A 149 -9.31 -15.47 -4.94
N ARG A 150 -9.86 -15.10 -3.80
CA ARG A 150 -11.28 -15.21 -3.47
C ARG A 150 -11.78 -13.84 -3.04
N ALA A 151 -12.92 -13.41 -3.57
CA ALA A 151 -13.57 -12.19 -3.09
C ALA A 151 -14.00 -12.38 -1.62
N LEU A 152 -13.54 -11.46 -0.77
CA LEU A 152 -14.01 -11.31 0.61
C LEU A 152 -15.24 -10.40 0.64
N ALA A 153 -15.17 -9.27 -0.07
CA ALA A 153 -16.26 -8.34 -0.26
C ALA A 153 -16.19 -7.76 -1.68
N LYS A 154 -17.35 -7.52 -2.30
CA LYS A 154 -17.44 -6.81 -3.58
C LYS A 154 -18.68 -5.92 -3.57
N THR A 155 -18.50 -4.65 -3.25
CA THR A 155 -19.59 -3.69 -3.05
C THR A 155 -19.05 -2.26 -3.00
N THR A 156 -19.75 -1.33 -3.66
CA THR A 156 -19.45 0.12 -3.59
C THR A 156 -19.68 0.72 -2.21
N ALA A 157 -20.30 -0.04 -1.29
CA ALA A 157 -20.34 0.32 0.12
C ALA A 157 -18.94 0.35 0.76
N LEU A 158 -17.91 -0.23 0.12
CA LEU A 158 -16.50 -0.11 0.54
C LEU A 158 -15.94 1.30 0.34
N ARG A 159 -16.48 2.09 -0.59
CA ARG A 159 -16.13 3.50 -0.84
C ARG A 159 -14.68 3.69 -1.29
N MET A 160 -14.29 2.98 -2.34
CA MET A 160 -12.93 2.96 -2.88
C MET A 160 -11.92 2.48 -1.81
N PRO A 161 -11.98 1.20 -1.40
CA PRO A 161 -11.10 0.66 -0.37
C PRO A 161 -9.65 0.78 -0.83
N ASN A 162 -8.78 1.34 0.00
CA ASN A 162 -7.42 1.68 -0.40
C ASN A 162 -6.39 0.95 0.47
N GLY A 163 -5.73 1.65 1.39
CA GLY A 163 -4.74 1.09 2.31
C GLY A 163 -5.29 0.08 3.29
N LEU A 164 -4.44 -0.89 3.65
CA LEU A 164 -4.74 -2.08 4.41
C LEU A 164 -3.72 -2.28 5.53
N ALA A 165 -4.23 -2.58 6.73
CA ALA A 165 -3.40 -3.05 7.82
C ALA A 165 -4.03 -4.26 8.48
N TRP A 166 -3.18 -5.20 8.91
CA TRP A 166 -3.63 -6.22 9.85
C TRP A 166 -3.50 -5.70 11.28
N SER A 167 -4.55 -5.90 12.08
CA SER A 167 -4.59 -5.60 13.52
C SER A 167 -5.03 -6.82 14.33
N ASP A 168 -5.04 -6.70 15.65
CA ASP A 168 -5.65 -7.68 16.56
C ASP A 168 -7.17 -7.85 16.32
N LYS A 169 -7.82 -6.83 15.76
CA LYS A 169 -9.23 -6.86 15.32
C LYS A 169 -9.41 -7.46 13.91
N GLY A 170 -8.34 -7.81 13.22
CA GLY A 170 -8.36 -8.32 11.84
C GLY A 170 -8.01 -7.24 10.81
N LEU A 171 -8.54 -7.38 9.60
CA LEU A 171 -8.20 -6.51 8.47
C LEU A 171 -8.85 -5.13 8.62
N VAL A 172 -8.02 -4.11 8.84
CA VAL A 172 -8.39 -2.70 8.84
C VAL A 172 -8.18 -2.14 7.44
N VAL A 173 -9.10 -1.28 7.01
CA VAL A 173 -9.14 -0.69 5.68
C VAL A 173 -9.42 0.80 5.81
N CYS A 174 -8.68 1.64 5.10
CA CYS A 174 -9.07 3.03 4.86
C CYS A 174 -9.69 3.18 3.47
N SER A 175 -10.49 4.22 3.27
CA SER A 175 -11.17 4.46 1.99
C SER A 175 -10.69 5.75 1.34
N SER A 176 -10.44 5.72 0.03
CA SER A 176 -10.14 6.93 -0.72
C SER A 176 -11.41 7.72 -1.08
N GLY A 177 -12.58 7.10 -1.05
CA GLY A 177 -13.86 7.70 -1.46
C GLY A 177 -14.63 8.37 -0.32
N ALA A 178 -14.18 8.20 0.93
CA ALA A 178 -14.75 8.78 2.14
C ALA A 178 -13.69 8.80 3.25
N PRO A 179 -13.75 9.73 4.24
CA PRO A 179 -12.84 9.78 5.38
C PRO A 179 -13.13 8.66 6.40
N GLU A 180 -13.20 7.42 5.93
CA GLU A 180 -13.57 6.22 6.66
C GLU A 180 -12.35 5.32 6.89
N VAL A 181 -12.21 4.85 8.13
CA VAL A 181 -11.37 3.71 8.50
C VAL A 181 -12.27 2.68 9.19
N PHE A 182 -12.23 1.43 8.74
CA PHE A 182 -13.13 0.39 9.23
C PHE A 182 -12.43 -0.97 9.26
N VAL A 183 -13.04 -1.94 9.94
CA VAL A 183 -12.60 -3.33 9.92
C VAL A 183 -13.51 -4.13 8.98
N LEU A 184 -12.91 -5.03 8.19
CA LEU A 184 -13.64 -6.09 7.50
C LEU A 184 -13.53 -7.39 8.29
N ASP A 185 -14.67 -8.00 8.57
CA ASP A 185 -14.69 -9.35 9.14
C ASP A 185 -14.40 -10.43 8.07
N GLU A 186 -14.32 -11.68 8.51
CA GLU A 186 -14.04 -12.83 7.62
C GLU A 186 -15.14 -13.10 6.58
N LYS A 187 -16.31 -12.47 6.72
CA LYS A 187 -17.44 -12.53 5.78
C LYS A 187 -17.49 -11.30 4.87
N GLY A 188 -16.56 -10.35 5.02
CA GLY A 188 -16.50 -9.12 4.26
C GLY A 188 -17.49 -8.04 4.71
N ALA A 189 -18.05 -8.14 5.92
CA ALA A 189 -18.90 -7.10 6.47
C ALA A 189 -18.06 -6.00 7.13
N LYS A 190 -18.44 -4.74 6.89
CA LYS A 190 -17.88 -3.57 7.58
C LYS A 190 -18.29 -3.56 9.04
N ARG A 191 -17.35 -3.28 9.94
CA ARG A 191 -17.58 -2.97 11.36
C ARG A 191 -16.64 -1.88 11.85
N ASP A 192 -16.90 -1.35 13.04
CA ASP A 192 -16.06 -0.36 13.73
C ASP A 192 -15.68 0.86 12.85
N VAL A 193 -16.64 1.32 12.05
CA VAL A 193 -16.44 2.42 11.11
C VAL A 193 -16.14 3.72 11.87
N THR A 194 -15.02 4.33 11.54
CA THR A 194 -14.52 5.57 12.12
C THR A 194 -14.46 6.63 11.04
N THR A 195 -15.14 7.76 11.23
CA THR A 195 -15.34 8.81 10.21
C THR A 195 -14.67 10.13 10.56
N THR A 196 -13.75 10.11 11.52
CA THR A 196 -13.16 11.31 12.12
C THR A 196 -11.81 11.69 11.50
N ALA A 197 -11.38 11.02 10.43
CA ALA A 197 -10.14 11.35 9.73
C ALA A 197 -10.29 12.74 9.09
N PRO A 198 -9.49 13.75 9.49
CA PRO A 198 -9.54 15.05 8.85
C PRO A 198 -9.11 14.94 7.37
N GLY A 199 -9.77 15.69 6.51
CA GLY A 199 -9.59 15.60 5.06
C GLY A 199 -10.36 14.44 4.45
N GLY A 200 -9.72 13.72 3.54
CA GLY A 200 -10.31 12.71 2.67
C GLY A 200 -9.23 12.13 1.76
N ARG A 201 -9.62 11.27 0.82
CA ARG A 201 -8.68 10.55 -0.05
C ARG A 201 -7.57 9.89 0.77
N LEU A 202 -7.99 9.06 1.72
CA LEU A 202 -7.08 8.27 2.53
C LEU A 202 -6.38 7.25 1.63
N ASP A 203 -5.09 7.08 1.85
CA ASP A 203 -4.25 6.24 0.99
C ASP A 203 -3.66 5.06 1.75
N GLY A 204 -2.47 5.17 2.32
CA GLY A 204 -1.83 4.15 3.14
C GLY A 204 -2.38 4.06 4.55
N LEU A 205 -2.22 2.88 5.16
CA LEU A 205 -2.68 2.58 6.51
C LEU A 205 -1.74 1.58 7.19
N ILE A 206 -1.32 1.88 8.42
CA ILE A 206 -0.62 0.90 9.29
C ILE A 206 -1.23 0.86 10.69
N SER A 207 -1.07 -0.28 11.36
CA SER A 207 -1.46 -0.49 12.75
C SER A 207 -0.22 -0.53 13.67
N LEU A 208 -0.26 0.23 14.76
CA LEU A 208 0.75 0.32 15.80
C LEU A 208 0.12 0.03 17.17
N GLY A 209 -0.14 -1.25 17.45
CA GLY A 209 -1.00 -1.65 18.56
C GLY A 209 -2.41 -1.08 18.36
N ASP A 210 -2.92 -0.36 19.37
CA ASP A 210 -4.24 0.29 19.31
C ASP A 210 -4.29 1.54 18.42
N ALA A 211 -3.13 2.10 18.05
CA ALA A 211 -3.05 3.28 17.22
C ALA A 211 -3.01 2.90 15.73
N LEU A 212 -3.61 3.74 14.90
CA LEU A 212 -3.53 3.67 13.45
C LEU A 212 -2.82 4.92 12.94
N LEU A 213 -1.99 4.76 11.92
CA LEU A 213 -1.54 5.87 11.09
C LEU A 213 -2.11 5.73 9.69
N VAL A 214 -2.54 6.85 9.11
CA VAL A 214 -3.16 6.90 7.79
C VAL A 214 -2.63 8.11 7.04
N THR A 215 -2.23 7.96 5.79
CA THR A 215 -1.92 9.12 4.93
C THR A 215 -3.18 9.66 4.29
N SER A 216 -3.22 10.98 4.09
CA SER A 216 -4.36 11.69 3.52
C SER A 216 -3.87 12.72 2.50
N HIS A 217 -4.31 12.55 1.25
CA HIS A 217 -4.00 13.51 0.17
C HIS A 217 -4.64 14.87 0.46
N ASP A 218 -5.92 14.89 0.86
CA ASP A 218 -6.65 16.14 1.04
C ASP A 218 -6.21 16.91 2.30
N ALA A 219 -5.67 16.21 3.31
CA ALA A 219 -5.09 16.85 4.49
C ALA A 219 -3.60 17.17 4.33
N SER A 220 -2.94 16.70 3.27
CA SER A 220 -1.49 16.77 3.09
C SER A 220 -0.73 16.34 4.35
N ALA A 221 -1.08 15.18 4.90
CA ALA A 221 -0.60 14.76 6.22
C ALA A 221 -0.59 13.25 6.43
N VAL A 222 0.23 12.81 7.40
CA VAL A 222 0.01 11.57 8.15
C VAL A 222 -0.89 11.88 9.35
N LEU A 223 -1.98 11.14 9.44
CA LEU A 223 -2.96 11.19 10.51
C LEU A 223 -2.68 10.08 11.53
N ARG A 224 -2.99 10.32 12.80
CA ARG A 224 -2.93 9.33 13.87
C ARG A 224 -4.26 9.26 14.60
N GLY A 225 -4.74 8.05 14.87
CA GLY A 225 -5.99 7.85 15.59
C GLY A 225 -6.14 6.41 16.07
N LYS A 226 -7.38 6.03 16.34
CA LYS A 226 -7.77 4.64 16.66
C LYS A 226 -9.21 4.39 16.19
N LEU A 227 -9.56 3.12 15.99
CA LEU A 227 -10.94 2.73 15.67
C LEU A 227 -11.91 3.21 16.76
N GLY A 228 -13.01 3.86 16.36
CA GLY A 228 -14.02 4.48 17.22
C GLY A 228 -13.56 5.75 17.94
N GLY A 229 -12.32 6.21 17.72
CA GLY A 229 -11.77 7.43 18.29
C GLY A 229 -11.73 8.58 17.30
N THR A 230 -11.00 9.63 17.67
CA THR A 230 -10.69 10.76 16.80
C THR A 230 -9.35 10.53 16.09
N PHE A 231 -9.23 11.03 14.85
CA PHE A 231 -7.96 11.11 14.15
C PHE A 231 -7.48 12.56 14.16
N GLU A 232 -6.18 12.75 14.35
CA GLU A 232 -5.52 14.05 14.40
C GLU A 232 -4.33 14.06 13.43
N VAL A 233 -3.90 15.24 13.00
CA VAL A 233 -2.69 15.39 12.18
C VAL A 233 -1.47 15.08 13.06
N ALA A 234 -0.69 14.07 12.69
CA ALA A 234 0.54 13.69 13.38
C ALA A 234 1.79 14.22 12.68
N ILE A 235 1.80 14.18 11.35
CA ILE A 235 2.90 14.70 10.52
C ILE A 235 2.27 15.58 9.43
N PRO A 236 2.31 16.93 9.56
CA PRO A 236 1.74 17.84 8.58
C PRO A 236 2.65 18.02 7.35
N GLU A 237 2.19 18.81 6.38
CA GLU A 237 3.01 19.31 5.26
C GLU A 237 3.62 18.20 4.39
N GLN A 238 2.86 17.12 4.20
CA GLN A 238 3.22 16.01 3.34
C GLN A 238 2.75 16.29 1.91
N GLU A 239 3.67 16.39 0.97
CA GLU A 239 3.34 16.64 -0.44
C GLU A 239 2.98 15.32 -1.13
N THR A 240 1.71 15.14 -1.50
CA THR A 240 1.20 13.91 -2.15
C THR A 240 1.64 12.61 -1.46
N PRO A 241 1.40 12.44 -0.15
CA PRO A 241 1.75 11.22 0.54
C PRO A 241 0.92 10.06 -0.04
N ALA A 242 1.59 9.01 -0.51
CA ALA A 242 0.90 7.78 -0.94
C ALA A 242 0.78 6.83 0.25
N ASP A 243 1.31 5.61 0.15
CA ASP A 243 1.20 4.63 1.22
C ASP A 243 2.05 5.01 2.47
N ILE A 244 2.19 4.11 3.44
CA ILE A 244 2.95 4.33 4.67
C ILE A 244 3.58 3.05 5.19
N GLY A 245 4.87 3.14 5.53
CA GLY A 245 5.63 2.07 6.15
C GLY A 245 6.03 2.38 7.59
N TYR A 246 6.43 1.34 8.33
CA TYR A 246 6.95 1.50 9.68
C TYR A 246 8.18 0.62 9.93
N ASP A 247 9.31 1.26 10.24
CA ASP A 247 10.48 0.59 10.79
C ASP A 247 10.20 0.27 12.26
N THR A 248 9.77 -0.96 12.53
CA THR A 248 9.47 -1.46 13.88
C THR A 248 10.69 -1.55 14.78
N LYS A 249 11.90 -1.65 14.21
CA LYS A 249 13.16 -1.76 14.96
C LYS A 249 13.61 -0.40 15.50
N ARG A 250 13.35 0.67 14.75
CA ARG A 250 13.79 2.04 15.08
C ARG A 250 12.64 2.98 15.46
N GLY A 251 11.40 2.54 15.33
CA GLY A 251 10.21 3.33 15.61
C GLY A 251 10.01 4.48 14.63
N ARG A 252 10.25 4.25 13.32
CA ARG A 252 10.22 5.30 12.30
C ARG A 252 9.08 5.11 11.32
N VAL A 253 8.43 6.20 10.96
CA VAL A 253 7.43 6.25 9.88
C VAL A 253 8.12 6.52 8.56
N LEU A 254 7.73 5.79 7.54
CA LEU A 254 8.25 5.89 6.17
C LEU A 254 7.10 6.38 5.28
N VAL A 255 7.30 7.48 4.55
CA VAL A 255 6.25 8.07 3.70
C VAL A 255 6.82 8.28 2.29
N PRO A 256 6.31 7.58 1.28
CA PRO A 256 6.61 7.86 -0.12
C PRO A 256 5.76 9.04 -0.60
N HIS A 257 6.36 9.86 -1.46
CA HIS A 257 5.76 11.07 -2.02
C HIS A 257 5.79 10.98 -3.54
N VAL A 258 4.61 10.78 -4.14
CA VAL A 258 4.49 10.38 -5.55
C VAL A 258 4.97 11.47 -6.50
N MET A 259 4.59 12.74 -6.25
CA MET A 259 4.84 13.83 -7.21
C MET A 259 6.23 14.43 -7.13
N VAL A 260 6.96 14.17 -6.03
CA VAL A 260 8.30 14.71 -5.79
C VAL A 260 9.39 13.64 -5.78
N ASP A 261 9.04 12.38 -6.08
CA ASP A 261 9.98 11.27 -6.24
C ASP A 261 10.88 11.03 -5.02
N THR A 262 10.31 11.13 -3.81
CA THR A 262 11.03 10.95 -2.55
C THR A 262 10.38 9.94 -1.62
N VAL A 263 11.19 9.39 -0.71
CA VAL A 263 10.70 8.71 0.50
C VAL A 263 11.28 9.42 1.71
N ASP A 264 10.41 9.85 2.62
CA ASP A 264 10.78 10.52 3.84
C ASP A 264 10.66 9.61 5.06
N VAL A 265 11.54 9.84 6.02
CA VAL A 265 11.58 9.09 7.27
C VAL A 265 11.42 10.03 8.45
N TYR A 266 10.48 9.70 9.32
CA TYR A 266 10.13 10.46 10.50
C TYR A 266 10.27 9.60 11.76
N GLU A 267 10.60 10.23 12.88
CA GLU A 267 10.43 9.63 14.20
C GLU A 267 9.10 10.11 14.75
N LEU A 268 8.23 9.18 15.17
CA LEU A 268 7.04 9.52 15.93
C LEU A 268 7.49 9.88 17.35
N ARG A 269 7.31 11.15 17.73
CA ARG A 269 7.46 11.61 19.11
C ARG A 269 6.16 11.45 19.88
#